data_AF-A0A8S3FU35-F1
#
_entry.id   AF-A0A8S3FU35-F1
#
_cell.length_a   1.000
_cell.length_b   1.000
_cell.length_c   1.000
_cell.angle_alpha   90.00
_cell.angle_beta   90.00
_cell.angle_gamma   90.00
#
_symmetry.space_group_name_H-M   'P 1'
#
loop_
_entity.id
_entity.type
_entity.pdbx_description
1 polymer ?
#
loop_
_entity_poly.entity_id
_entity_poly.type
_entity_poly.pdbx_seq_one_letter_code
_entity_poly.pdbx_strand_id
1 'polypeptide(L)'
;TGLSCSAVSSGMTGSKPIRKIPKRNIQQLVAQPSTTSTESSRSVDQVSPCHQIVSLIENKAKKLCKNQAVDMIAHTETQLVRCYPSGFRVDSSNFNPLHLWAYGIQLAATNYQTLDPGQILNLSMFEQNGNCGYVLKPHIYWEKEHPQYGHFNPSVIEREGQCFELAITVS
;
A
#
# COMPACT_ATOMS: atom_id res chain seq x y z
N THR A 1 -23.44 65.00 27.79
CA THR A 1 -23.87 63.60 27.63
C THR A 1 -23.17 63.04 26.40
N GLY A 2 -21.90 62.65 26.43
CA GLY A 2 -21.26 61.77 27.39
C GLY A 2 -21.53 60.32 26.99
N LEU A 3 -20.72 59.78 26.07
CA LEU A 3 -20.20 58.40 26.06
C LEU A 3 -19.24 58.25 24.86
N SER A 4 -17.96 58.41 25.21
CA SER A 4 -16.79 57.99 24.46
C SER A 4 -16.66 56.46 24.59
N CYS A 5 -16.34 55.77 23.49
CA CYS A 5 -15.77 54.43 23.55
C CYS A 5 -14.33 54.47 23.05
N SER A 6 -13.42 54.24 23.98
CA SER A 6 -11.97 54.27 23.83
C SER A 6 -11.41 53.15 22.96
N ALA A 7 -10.24 53.45 22.42
CA ALA A 7 -9.38 52.61 21.60
C ALA A 7 -8.95 51.28 22.25
N VAL A 8 -8.62 50.28 21.43
CA VAL A 8 -7.54 49.34 21.76
C VAL A 8 -6.62 49.16 20.55
N SER A 9 -5.37 49.56 20.80
CA SER A 9 -4.19 49.47 19.97
C SER A 9 -3.82 48.04 19.61
N SER A 10 -3.47 47.83 18.34
CA SER A 10 -2.70 46.68 17.86
C SER A 10 -1.42 46.51 18.68
N GLY A 11 -1.18 45.30 19.16
CA GLY A 11 0.05 44.90 19.82
C GLY A 11 0.37 43.44 19.51
N MET A 12 1.36 43.21 18.64
CA MET A 12 1.98 41.91 18.40
C MET A 12 2.69 41.45 19.69
N THR A 13 2.35 40.28 20.24
CA THR A 13 3.30 39.39 20.95
C THR A 13 2.71 37.98 21.09
N GLY A 14 3.54 36.95 20.85
CA GLY A 14 3.36 35.62 21.44
C GLY A 14 2.80 34.49 20.56
N SER A 15 3.55 34.04 19.54
CA SER A 15 3.33 32.73 18.93
C SER A 15 3.55 31.62 19.97
N LYS A 16 2.50 30.85 20.31
CA LYS A 16 2.61 29.68 21.18
C LYS A 16 3.52 28.62 20.51
N PRO A 17 4.48 28.01 21.23
CA PRO A 17 5.31 26.98 20.64
C PRO A 17 4.47 25.73 20.34
N ILE A 18 4.44 25.33 19.07
CA ILE A 18 3.93 24.02 18.65
C ILE A 18 4.76 22.96 19.36
N ARG A 19 4.12 22.17 20.23
CA ARG A 19 4.77 21.02 20.89
C ARG A 19 5.27 20.07 19.81
N LYS A 20 6.60 19.90 19.74
CA LYS A 20 7.25 18.93 18.85
C LYS A 20 6.74 17.53 19.23
N ILE A 21 5.93 16.94 18.35
CA ILE A 21 5.54 15.53 18.45
C ILE A 21 6.81 14.72 18.15
N PRO A 22 7.23 13.78 19.03
CA PRO A 22 8.40 12.95 18.79
C PRO A 22 8.20 12.16 17.50
N LYS A 23 9.18 12.24 16.58
CA LYS A 23 9.22 11.40 15.38
C LYS A 23 9.35 9.95 15.83
N ARG A 24 8.23 9.21 15.86
CA ARG A 24 8.24 7.77 16.10
C ARG A 24 8.88 7.08 14.92
N ASN A 25 9.87 6.27 15.26
CA ASN A 25 10.81 5.58 14.37
C ASN A 25 10.06 4.47 13.63
N ILE A 26 9.91 4.58 12.30
CA ILE A 26 9.22 3.59 11.44
C ILE A 26 10.18 2.42 11.13
N GLN A 27 10.60 1.69 12.17
CA GLN A 27 11.38 0.46 12.04
C GLN A 27 10.64 -0.78 12.56
N GLN A 28 9.30 -0.74 12.61
CA GLN A 28 8.51 -1.84 13.13
C GLN A 28 7.46 -2.27 12.13
N LEU A 29 7.91 -2.91 11.05
CA LEU A 29 7.03 -3.69 10.18
C LEU A 29 7.27 -5.20 10.34
N VAL A 30 7.94 -5.63 11.42
CA VAL A 30 8.02 -7.04 11.82
C VAL A 30 8.10 -7.10 13.35
N ALA A 31 7.14 -7.78 13.97
CA ALA A 31 7.05 -8.19 15.39
C ALA A 31 6.84 -7.11 16.48
N GLN A 32 5.82 -7.31 17.32
CA GLN A 32 5.87 -7.39 18.80
C GLN A 32 4.53 -7.98 19.28
N PRO A 33 4.45 -9.24 19.73
CA PRO A 33 3.68 -9.58 20.91
C PRO A 33 4.55 -9.37 22.16
N SER A 34 3.89 -9.01 23.24
CA SER A 34 4.43 -8.78 24.58
C SER A 34 5.48 -9.81 25.05
N THR A 35 6.58 -9.26 25.61
CA THR A 35 7.42 -9.81 26.69
C THR A 35 7.89 -11.27 26.54
N THR A 36 9.13 -11.47 26.14
CA THR A 36 10.23 -12.03 26.95
C THR A 36 11.45 -12.22 26.05
N SER A 37 12.62 -12.07 26.66
CA SER A 37 13.94 -12.19 26.07
C SER A 37 14.22 -13.56 25.44
N THR A 38 15.30 -13.59 24.66
CA THR A 38 16.19 -14.73 24.33
C THR A 38 15.99 -15.37 22.95
N GLU A 39 17.12 -15.58 22.29
CA GLU A 39 17.33 -16.19 20.98
C GLU A 39 16.63 -17.55 20.81
N SER A 40 16.12 -17.83 19.61
CA SER A 40 16.20 -19.14 18.92
C SER A 40 15.24 -19.20 17.72
N SER A 41 15.70 -19.84 16.63
CA SER A 41 14.92 -20.54 15.60
C SER A 41 13.50 -20.04 15.31
N ARG A 42 13.28 -19.40 14.16
CA ARG A 42 11.93 -19.19 13.61
C ARG A 42 11.28 -20.57 13.41
N SER A 43 10.42 -20.91 14.36
CA SER A 43 9.53 -22.05 14.29
C SER A 43 8.57 -21.91 13.12
N VAL A 44 8.34 -23.06 12.49
CA VAL A 44 7.37 -23.38 11.45
C VAL A 44 5.97 -22.84 11.83
N ASP A 45 5.31 -22.22 10.85
CA ASP A 45 3.85 -21.97 10.75
C ASP A 45 3.14 -21.07 11.78
N GLN A 46 3.52 -19.79 11.87
CA GLN A 46 2.60 -18.76 12.37
C GLN A 46 2.02 -17.99 11.17
N VAL A 47 1.05 -18.61 10.48
CA VAL A 47 0.24 -17.90 9.47
C VAL A 47 -0.48 -16.76 10.18
N SER A 48 -0.18 -15.53 9.76
CA SER A 48 -0.81 -14.35 10.36
C SER A 48 -2.32 -14.38 10.06
N PRO A 49 -3.19 -13.95 11.00
CA PRO A 49 -4.64 -14.05 10.81
C PRO A 49 -5.12 -13.37 9.52
N CYS A 50 -6.07 -13.99 8.81
CA CYS A 50 -6.59 -13.51 7.53
C CYS A 50 -7.22 -12.10 7.59
N HIS A 51 -7.68 -11.68 8.78
CA HIS A 51 -8.25 -10.34 8.99
C HIS A 51 -7.20 -9.23 9.17
N GLN A 52 -5.91 -9.56 9.19
CA GLN A 52 -4.84 -8.56 9.25
C GLN A 52 -4.51 -8.02 7.86
N ILE A 53 -4.37 -6.70 7.78
CA ILE A 53 -3.99 -5.99 6.55
C ILE A 53 -2.57 -5.44 6.71
N VAL A 54 -1.68 -5.76 5.78
CA VAL A 54 -0.33 -5.21 5.74
C VAL A 54 -0.31 -3.95 4.89
N SER A 55 0.10 -2.83 5.47
CA SER A 55 0.24 -1.56 4.76
C SER A 55 1.70 -1.25 4.43
N LEU A 56 1.98 -0.94 3.17
CA LEU A 56 3.31 -0.70 2.61
C LEU A 56 3.38 0.63 1.88
N ILE A 57 4.51 1.32 2.00
CA ILE A 57 4.86 2.46 1.15
C ILE A 57 5.36 1.90 -0.20
N GLU A 58 5.04 2.57 -1.31
CA GLU A 58 5.41 2.13 -2.67
C GLU A 58 6.88 1.66 -2.82
N ASN A 59 7.82 2.35 -2.18
CA ASN A 59 9.25 2.03 -2.30
C ASN A 59 9.58 0.72 -1.58
N LYS A 60 8.87 0.42 -0.49
CA LYS A 60 8.99 -0.85 0.23
C LYS A 60 8.30 -1.97 -0.55
N ALA A 61 7.11 -1.72 -1.08
CA ALA A 61 6.38 -2.69 -1.90
C ALA A 61 7.21 -3.09 -3.12
N LYS A 62 7.75 -2.14 -3.89
CA LYS A 62 8.64 -2.40 -5.04
C LYS A 62 9.86 -3.24 -4.68
N LYS A 63 10.50 -2.96 -3.54
CA LYS A 63 11.66 -3.74 -3.07
C LYS A 63 11.28 -5.18 -2.71
N LEU A 64 10.15 -5.38 -2.04
CA LEU A 64 9.64 -6.71 -1.70
C LEU A 64 9.26 -7.49 -2.96
N CYS A 65 8.54 -6.87 -3.89
CA CYS A 65 8.17 -7.48 -5.17
C CYS A 65 9.41 -7.95 -5.95
N LYS A 66 10.48 -7.13 -5.98
CA LYS A 66 11.73 -7.47 -6.68
C LYS A 66 12.53 -8.59 -6.01
N ASN A 67 12.63 -8.56 -4.68
CA ASN A 67 13.54 -9.45 -3.94
C ASN A 67 12.86 -10.74 -3.48
N GLN A 68 11.55 -10.70 -3.27
CA GLN A 68 10.75 -11.73 -2.61
C GLN A 68 9.38 -11.89 -3.32
N ALA A 69 9.42 -12.07 -4.64
CA ALA A 69 8.22 -12.14 -5.49
C ALA A 69 7.26 -13.26 -5.06
N VAL A 70 7.79 -14.48 -4.89
CA VAL A 70 7.02 -15.68 -4.53
C VAL A 70 6.38 -15.54 -3.15
N ASP A 71 7.15 -15.10 -2.16
CA ASP A 71 6.66 -14.86 -0.80
C ASP A 71 5.57 -13.79 -0.78
N MET A 72 5.72 -12.74 -1.59
CA MET A 72 4.72 -11.68 -1.69
C MET A 72 3.39 -12.23 -2.22
N ILE A 73 3.45 -13.03 -3.30
CA ILE A 73 2.27 -13.64 -3.90
C ILE A 73 1.57 -14.57 -2.91
N ALA A 74 2.32 -15.47 -2.24
CA ALA A 74 1.78 -16.38 -1.23
C ALA A 74 1.14 -15.62 -0.05
N HIS A 75 1.73 -14.50 0.37
CA HIS A 75 1.13 -13.65 1.39
C HIS A 75 -0.18 -13.00 0.93
N THR A 76 -0.27 -12.60 -0.35
CA THR A 76 -1.51 -12.02 -0.91
C THR A 76 -2.64 -13.03 -1.14
N GLU A 77 -2.36 -14.33 -1.01
CA GLU A 77 -3.38 -15.38 -1.04
C GLU A 77 -4.15 -15.46 0.29
N THR A 78 -3.46 -15.25 1.40
CA THR A 78 -4.02 -15.42 2.75
C THR A 78 -4.40 -14.09 3.42
N GLN A 79 -3.78 -12.99 2.99
CA GLN A 79 -3.93 -11.68 3.62
C GLN A 79 -4.01 -10.54 2.60
N LEU A 80 -4.55 -9.41 3.04
CA LEU A 80 -4.66 -8.22 2.21
C LEU A 80 -3.45 -7.33 2.37
N VAL A 81 -3.00 -6.82 1.23
CA VAL A 81 -1.88 -5.89 1.16
C VAL A 81 -2.35 -4.57 0.60
N ARG A 82 -2.11 -3.51 1.37
CA ARG A 82 -2.34 -2.13 0.97
C ARG A 82 -1.03 -1.44 0.65
N CYS A 83 -0.93 -0.87 -0.55
CA CYS A 83 0.15 0.00 -0.94
C CYS A 83 -0.35 1.42 -1.09
N TYR A 84 0.44 2.39 -0.65
CA TYR A 84 0.12 3.81 -0.79
C TYR A 84 1.33 4.64 -1.26
N PRO A 85 1.10 5.81 -1.89
CA PRO A 85 2.16 6.63 -2.43
C PRO A 85 3.10 7.13 -1.32
N SER A 86 4.36 7.34 -1.66
CA SER A 86 5.33 7.88 -0.70
C SER A 86 4.97 9.32 -0.32
N GLY A 87 5.17 9.68 0.96
CA GLY A 87 5.04 11.06 1.42
C GLY A 87 6.05 12.03 0.77
N PHE A 88 7.04 11.55 0.03
CA PHE A 88 7.93 12.38 -0.79
C PHE A 88 7.24 12.93 -2.05
N ARG A 89 6.09 12.40 -2.44
CA ARG A 89 5.28 12.89 -3.56
C ARG A 89 4.48 14.11 -3.14
N VAL A 90 5.19 15.23 -2.98
CA VAL A 90 4.61 16.54 -2.61
C VAL A 90 3.72 17.12 -3.72
N ASP A 91 3.88 16.64 -4.94
CA ASP A 91 3.08 16.97 -6.12
C ASP A 91 1.82 16.11 -6.26
N SER A 92 1.56 15.21 -5.31
CA SER A 92 0.45 14.24 -5.36
C SER A 92 0.48 13.33 -6.60
N SER A 93 1.65 13.12 -7.21
CA SER A 93 1.82 12.15 -8.30
C SER A 93 1.51 10.72 -7.84
N ASN A 94 1.20 9.84 -8.79
CA ASN A 94 0.94 8.42 -8.53
C ASN A 94 2.07 7.51 -9.02
N PHE A 95 2.09 6.31 -8.49
CA PHE A 95 2.90 5.20 -9.01
C PHE A 95 2.11 4.43 -10.07
N ASN A 96 2.78 3.59 -10.84
CA ASN A 96 2.12 2.66 -11.76
C ASN A 96 1.51 1.49 -10.96
N PRO A 97 0.17 1.36 -10.89
CA PRO A 97 -0.47 0.30 -10.10
C PRO A 97 -0.32 -1.09 -10.71
N LEU A 98 -0.13 -1.20 -12.04
CA LEU A 98 0.02 -2.49 -12.74
C LEU A 98 1.14 -3.34 -12.15
N HIS A 99 2.26 -2.69 -11.79
CA HIS A 99 3.40 -3.39 -11.20
C HIS A 99 3.00 -4.09 -9.89
N LEU A 100 2.24 -3.42 -9.01
CA LEU A 100 1.82 -4.01 -7.75
C LEU A 100 0.79 -5.12 -7.97
N TRP A 101 -0.11 -4.89 -8.91
CA TRP A 101 -1.12 -5.86 -9.28
C TRP A 101 -0.50 -7.16 -9.83
N ALA A 102 0.59 -7.05 -10.58
CA ALA A 102 1.35 -8.22 -11.04
C ALA A 102 1.87 -9.09 -9.88
N TYR A 103 2.03 -8.60 -8.66
CA TYR A 103 2.42 -9.43 -7.49
C TYR A 103 1.24 -9.78 -6.59
N GLY A 104 -0.01 -9.61 -7.06
CA GLY A 104 -1.22 -9.99 -6.33
C GLY A 104 -1.67 -8.98 -5.27
N ILE A 105 -1.03 -7.80 -5.16
CA ILE A 105 -1.41 -6.76 -4.20
C ILE A 105 -2.79 -6.21 -4.54
N GLN A 106 -3.70 -6.23 -3.56
CA GLN A 106 -5.11 -5.92 -3.78
C GLN A 106 -5.44 -4.43 -3.69
N LEU A 107 -4.85 -3.75 -2.71
CA LEU A 107 -5.23 -2.39 -2.35
C LEU A 107 -4.12 -1.42 -2.79
N ALA A 108 -4.05 -1.11 -4.09
CA ALA A 108 -3.14 -0.09 -4.62
C ALA A 108 -3.80 1.30 -4.56
N ALA A 109 -3.52 2.06 -3.50
CA ALA A 109 -4.11 3.38 -3.31
C ALA A 109 -3.43 4.44 -4.19
N THR A 110 -4.23 5.16 -4.97
CA THR A 110 -3.82 6.31 -5.79
C THR A 110 -4.46 7.60 -5.27
N ASN A 111 -3.85 8.74 -5.60
CA ASN A 111 -4.34 10.08 -5.36
C ASN A 111 -5.38 10.45 -6.43
N TYR A 112 -6.66 10.37 -6.08
CA TYR A 112 -7.77 10.69 -6.99
C TYR A 112 -7.80 12.14 -7.48
N GLN A 113 -7.15 13.05 -6.76
CA GLN A 113 -7.08 14.47 -7.08
C GLN A 113 -6.21 14.75 -8.33
N THR A 114 -5.30 13.83 -8.66
CA THR A 114 -4.34 13.99 -9.76
C THR A 114 -4.67 12.98 -10.86
N LEU A 115 -5.12 13.47 -12.01
CA LEU A 115 -5.37 12.63 -13.19
C LEU A 115 -4.07 12.41 -13.97
N ASP A 116 -3.27 11.46 -13.53
CA ASP A 116 -2.03 11.04 -14.18
C ASP A 116 -2.16 9.60 -14.72
N PRO A 117 -1.14 9.05 -15.42
CA PRO A 117 -1.24 7.68 -15.96
C PRO A 117 -1.56 6.61 -14.92
N GLY A 118 -1.10 6.76 -13.67
CA GLY A 118 -1.43 5.83 -12.59
C GLY A 118 -2.91 5.86 -12.24
N GLN A 119 -3.49 7.05 -12.15
CA GLN A 119 -4.92 7.22 -11.91
C GLN A 119 -5.78 6.77 -13.11
N ILE A 120 -5.34 7.05 -14.34
CA ILE A 120 -6.04 6.61 -15.56
C ILE A 120 -6.10 5.07 -15.59
N LEU A 121 -4.99 4.38 -15.33
CA LEU A 121 -4.95 2.93 -15.24
C LEU A 121 -5.90 2.40 -14.16
N ASN A 122 -5.94 3.05 -12.99
CA ASN A 122 -6.87 2.69 -11.93
C ASN A 122 -8.34 2.82 -12.36
N LEU A 123 -8.70 3.92 -13.03
CA LEU A 123 -10.05 4.14 -13.52
C LEU A 123 -10.44 3.11 -14.59
N SER A 124 -9.59 2.90 -15.59
CA SER A 124 -9.85 1.94 -16.68
C SER A 124 -9.96 0.50 -16.20
N MET A 125 -9.17 0.12 -15.19
CA MET A 125 -9.21 -1.22 -14.61
C MET A 125 -10.57 -1.53 -13.98
N PHE A 126 -11.10 -0.60 -13.17
CA PHE A 126 -12.33 -0.82 -12.41
C PHE A 126 -13.61 -0.54 -13.19
N GLU A 127 -13.52 0.04 -14.40
CA GLU A 127 -14.66 0.20 -15.32
C GLU A 127 -15.19 -1.15 -15.82
N GLN A 128 -14.32 -2.14 -16.00
CA GLN A 128 -14.62 -3.41 -16.70
C GLN A 128 -15.66 -4.29 -16.00
N ASN A 129 -15.79 -4.21 -14.67
CA ASN A 129 -16.72 -5.04 -13.89
C ASN A 129 -17.93 -4.22 -13.41
N GLY A 130 -18.59 -3.51 -14.33
CA GLY A 130 -19.77 -2.69 -14.02
C GLY A 130 -19.48 -1.57 -13.04
N ASN A 131 -18.25 -1.06 -13.02
CA ASN A 131 -17.80 0.00 -12.11
C ASN A 131 -17.99 -0.30 -10.61
N CYS A 132 -17.97 -1.58 -10.22
CA CYS A 132 -18.19 -1.97 -8.82
C CYS A 132 -16.95 -1.78 -7.92
N GLY A 133 -15.78 -1.47 -8.51
CA GLY A 133 -14.52 -1.32 -7.78
C GLY A 133 -13.81 -2.64 -7.43
N TYR A 134 -14.24 -3.75 -8.02
CA TYR A 134 -13.67 -5.08 -7.81
C TYR A 134 -13.48 -5.80 -9.16
N VAL A 135 -12.34 -6.43 -9.42
CA VAL A 135 -12.11 -7.30 -10.60
C VAL A 135 -11.46 -8.63 -10.16
N LEU A 136 -11.81 -9.82 -10.64
CA LEU A 136 -11.26 -11.05 -10.02
C LEU A 136 -9.76 -11.28 -10.31
N LYS A 137 -8.96 -11.76 -9.35
CA LYS A 137 -7.56 -12.19 -9.61
C LYS A 137 -7.50 -13.22 -10.76
N PRO A 138 -6.47 -13.20 -11.63
CA PRO A 138 -6.26 -14.28 -12.59
C PRO A 138 -6.15 -15.63 -11.91
N HIS A 139 -6.56 -16.68 -12.60
CA HIS A 139 -6.60 -18.05 -12.08
C HIS A 139 -5.26 -18.51 -11.50
N ILE A 140 -4.14 -18.06 -12.11
CA ILE A 140 -2.76 -18.31 -11.64
C ILE A 140 -2.56 -18.06 -10.13
N TYR A 141 -3.32 -17.15 -9.52
CA TYR A 141 -3.16 -16.77 -8.11
C TYR A 141 -4.01 -17.57 -7.13
N TRP A 142 -5.01 -18.34 -7.58
CA TRP A 142 -5.97 -18.99 -6.68
C TRP A 142 -6.40 -20.40 -7.10
N GLU A 143 -6.21 -20.77 -8.36
CA GLU A 143 -6.51 -22.12 -8.88
C GLU A 143 -5.29 -23.03 -8.66
N LYS A 144 -5.44 -24.01 -7.76
CA LYS A 144 -4.34 -24.91 -7.35
C LYS A 144 -3.92 -25.87 -8.47
N GLU A 145 -4.85 -26.16 -9.38
CA GLU A 145 -4.66 -27.02 -10.53
C GLU A 145 -3.92 -26.31 -11.67
N HIS A 146 -3.75 -24.98 -11.60
CA HIS A 146 -3.09 -24.22 -12.65
C HIS A 146 -1.58 -24.55 -12.71
N PRO A 147 -0.99 -24.84 -13.89
CA PRO A 147 0.41 -25.29 -14.00
C PRO A 147 1.46 -24.33 -13.42
N GLN A 148 1.12 -23.05 -13.32
CA GLN A 148 2.00 -21.99 -12.81
C GLN A 148 1.67 -21.55 -11.37
N TYR A 149 0.67 -22.16 -10.72
CA TYR A 149 0.33 -21.85 -9.33
C TYR A 149 1.52 -22.12 -8.41
N GLY A 150 1.81 -21.19 -7.49
CA GLY A 150 2.97 -21.24 -6.58
C GLY A 150 4.35 -21.03 -7.22
N HIS A 151 4.45 -21.07 -8.55
CA HIS A 151 5.72 -20.91 -9.30
C HIS A 151 5.76 -19.64 -10.16
N PHE A 152 4.65 -18.93 -10.26
CA PHE A 152 4.55 -17.69 -11.03
C PHE A 152 5.47 -16.60 -10.48
N ASN A 153 6.28 -16.02 -11.36
CA ASN A 153 7.17 -14.91 -11.02
C ASN A 153 7.02 -13.76 -12.04
N PRO A 154 6.36 -12.65 -11.65
CA PRO A 154 6.13 -11.50 -12.53
C PRO A 154 7.42 -10.82 -13.00
N SER A 155 8.50 -10.90 -12.21
CA SER A 155 9.78 -10.24 -12.55
C SER A 155 10.47 -10.85 -13.77
N VAL A 156 10.09 -12.07 -14.17
CA VAL A 156 10.57 -12.70 -15.41
C VAL A 156 9.83 -12.15 -16.62
N ILE A 157 8.52 -11.97 -16.46
CA ILE A 157 7.58 -11.52 -17.50
C ILE A 157 7.79 -10.03 -17.85
N GLU A 158 8.05 -9.18 -16.85
CA GLU A 158 8.36 -7.76 -17.09
C GLU A 158 9.59 -7.55 -17.99
N ARG A 159 10.50 -8.54 -18.04
CA ARG A 159 11.67 -8.51 -18.92
C ARG A 159 11.39 -8.99 -20.34
N GLU A 160 10.32 -9.77 -20.52
CA GLU A 160 9.94 -10.37 -21.81
C GLU A 160 8.80 -9.63 -22.52
N GLY A 161 8.20 -8.61 -21.90
CA GLY A 161 7.20 -7.74 -22.52
C GLY A 161 5.85 -8.42 -22.78
N GLN A 162 5.55 -9.52 -22.09
CA GLN A 162 4.26 -10.20 -22.22
C GLN A 162 3.18 -9.48 -21.41
N CYS A 163 2.03 -9.25 -22.04
CA CYS A 163 0.89 -8.55 -21.47
C CYS A 163 -0.05 -9.57 -20.80
N PHE A 164 -0.30 -9.42 -19.50
CA PHE A 164 -1.34 -10.20 -18.81
C PHE A 164 -2.57 -9.33 -18.56
N GLU A 165 -3.74 -9.96 -18.66
CA GLU A 165 -5.01 -9.44 -18.17
C GLU A 165 -5.00 -9.50 -16.64
N LEU A 166 -4.47 -8.46 -16.00
CA LEU A 166 -4.32 -8.37 -14.55
C LEU A 166 -5.61 -7.79 -13.94
N ALA A 167 -6.52 -8.63 -13.50
CA ALA A 167 -7.71 -8.22 -12.75
C ALA A 167 -7.52 -8.42 -11.24
N ILE A 168 -7.94 -7.51 -10.33
CA ILE A 168 -7.72 -7.69 -8.86
C ILE A 168 -8.88 -7.28 -7.94
N THR A 169 -9.18 -8.18 -6.99
CA THR A 169 -10.18 -8.10 -5.91
C THR A 169 -9.58 -8.65 -4.64
N VAL A 170 -9.93 -7.99 -3.53
CA VAL A 170 -9.83 -8.43 -2.15
C VAL A 170 -10.85 -9.56 -1.92
N SER A 171 -10.39 -10.78 -1.67
CA SER A 171 -11.26 -11.87 -1.20
C SER A 171 -11.53 -11.78 0.30
#